data_AF-A0A3B9IAC0-F1
#
_entry.id   AF-A0A3B9IAC0-F1
#
_cell.length_a   1.000
_cell.length_b   1.000
_cell.length_c   1.000
_cell.angle_alpha   90.00
_cell.angle_beta   90.00
_cell.angle_gamma   90.00
#
_symmetry.space_group_name_H-M   'P 1'
#
loop_
_entity.id
_entity.type
_entity.pdbx_description
1 polymer ?
#
loop_
_entity_poly.entity_id
_entity_poly.type
_entity_poly.pdbx_seq_one_letter_code
_entity_poly.pdbx_strand_id
1 'polypeptide(L)'
;MDMVFYRKLPTPKEVKEQYPVGPAVEKLKAERDRVIRDIFEGKDDRCLLIIGPCSADHEDPVLDYIHRLRTVQDKVSDRIVIVPRIYTNKPRTVGTGYKGMLHQPDPDKPSDMLEGILAIRRLHKRAADEIGFTCADEMLYPENHRYLSDLLSYVAVGARSSEDQQHRLTAAGVGIPAGMKNPTGGDLSVMMNSIIAAQSSHTFLYRGWEVKSPGNPLAHAILRGYVDKFGNNHPNYHFEDLELVHRLYEQKGLKNPSVIVDTNHSNSGKQYNEQSRIAKDVMHSRKISPEIHSLVKGFMIE
;
A
#
# COMPACT_ATOMS: atom_id res chain seq x y z
N MET A 1 12.29 -33.52 -0.41
CA MET A 1 11.99 -32.08 -0.63
C MET A 1 12.92 -31.64 -1.73
N ASP A 2 12.38 -31.24 -2.88
CA ASP A 2 13.16 -30.95 -4.09
C ASP A 2 13.57 -29.47 -4.11
N MET A 3 14.33 -29.05 -3.10
CA MET A 3 14.77 -27.65 -2.92
C MET A 3 16.25 -27.60 -2.55
N VAL A 4 16.97 -26.63 -3.13
CA VAL A 4 18.36 -26.32 -2.79
C VAL A 4 18.38 -25.13 -1.83
N PHE A 5 18.97 -25.32 -0.66
CA PHE A 5 19.07 -24.28 0.37
C PHE A 5 20.43 -23.58 0.27
N TYR A 6 20.44 -22.35 -0.23
CA TYR A 6 21.67 -21.59 -0.44
C TYR A 6 22.20 -20.90 0.82
N ARG A 7 21.32 -20.25 1.60
CA ARG A 7 21.68 -19.50 2.81
C ARG A 7 20.45 -19.23 3.68
N LYS A 8 20.68 -18.95 4.97
CA LYS A 8 19.67 -18.35 5.85
C LYS A 8 19.66 -16.83 5.64
N LEU A 9 18.47 -16.23 5.58
CA LEU A 9 18.33 -14.77 5.49
C LEU A 9 18.46 -14.12 6.88
N PRO A 10 19.00 -12.89 6.97
CA PRO A 10 19.10 -12.17 8.22
C PRO A 10 17.71 -11.88 8.78
N THR A 11 17.62 -11.75 10.09
CA THR A 11 16.43 -11.30 10.78
C THR A 11 16.16 -9.83 10.51
N PRO A 12 14.91 -9.36 10.64
CA PRO A 12 14.60 -7.94 10.55
C PRO A 12 15.37 -7.07 11.55
N LYS A 13 15.70 -7.62 12.72
CA LYS A 13 16.51 -6.93 13.73
C LYS A 13 17.94 -6.67 13.21
N GLU A 14 18.61 -7.71 12.71
CA GLU A 14 19.98 -7.60 12.18
C GLU A 14 20.05 -6.61 11.00
N VAL A 15 19.08 -6.64 10.09
CA VAL A 15 19.04 -5.69 8.96
C VAL A 15 18.86 -4.24 9.44
N LYS A 16 18.02 -4.01 10.46
CA LYS A 16 17.83 -2.67 11.03
C LYS A 16 19.04 -2.18 11.82
N GLU A 17 19.77 -3.09 12.46
CA GLU A 17 21.04 -2.76 13.13
C GLU A 17 22.13 -2.39 12.12
N GLN A 18 22.14 -3.02 10.95
CA GLN A 18 23.05 -2.67 9.84
C GLN A 18 22.67 -1.35 9.15
N TYR A 19 21.37 -1.05 9.07
CA TYR A 19 20.84 0.15 8.40
C TYR A 19 19.93 0.95 9.34
N PRO A 20 20.45 1.49 10.46
CA PRO A 20 19.64 2.09 11.50
C PRO A 20 18.96 3.37 11.03
N VAL A 21 17.76 3.61 11.57
CA VAL A 21 17.04 4.89 11.40
C VAL A 21 17.51 5.84 12.49
N GLY A 22 17.87 7.07 12.13
CA GLY A 22 18.29 8.09 13.11
C GLY A 22 17.10 8.72 13.85
N PRO A 23 17.33 9.36 15.01
CA PRO A 23 16.27 9.97 15.82
C PRO A 23 15.40 11.00 15.06
N ALA A 24 15.99 11.69 14.07
CA ALA A 24 15.27 12.63 13.22
C ALA A 24 14.18 11.94 12.38
N VAL A 25 14.50 10.79 11.78
CA VAL A 25 13.54 10.02 10.98
C VAL A 25 12.52 9.30 11.87
N GLU A 26 12.90 8.84 13.07
CA GLU A 26 11.94 8.28 14.02
C GLU A 26 10.86 9.30 14.40
N LYS A 27 11.27 10.54 14.74
CA LYS A 27 10.36 11.64 15.04
C LYS A 27 9.48 12.00 13.84
N LEU A 28 10.09 12.12 12.66
CA LEU A 28 9.39 12.39 11.41
C LEU A 28 8.32 11.32 11.13
N LYS A 29 8.69 10.04 11.25
CA LYS A 29 7.76 8.92 11.03
C LYS A 29 6.61 8.97 12.02
N ALA A 30 6.88 9.19 13.31
CA ALA A 30 5.83 9.29 14.32
C ALA A 30 4.83 10.41 14.00
N GLU A 31 5.32 11.58 13.55
CA GLU A 31 4.48 12.69 13.13
C GLU A 31 3.65 12.36 11.87
N ARG A 32 4.30 11.79 10.85
CA ARG A 32 3.63 11.40 9.61
C ARG A 32 2.58 10.31 9.83
N ASP A 33 2.89 9.29 10.62
CA ASP A 33 1.95 8.23 10.98
C ASP A 33 0.73 8.78 11.72
N ARG A 34 0.93 9.76 12.62
CA ARG A 34 -0.17 10.45 13.31
C ARG A 34 -1.06 11.18 12.32
N VAL A 35 -0.46 11.99 11.43
CA VAL A 35 -1.21 12.74 10.41
C VAL A 35 -2.02 11.81 9.50
N ILE A 36 -1.40 10.73 9.01
CA ILE A 36 -2.08 9.78 8.12
C ILE A 36 -3.20 9.07 8.88
N ARG A 37 -2.97 8.65 10.14
CA ARG A 37 -4.00 8.09 11.02
C ARG A 37 -5.18 9.05 11.18
N ASP A 38 -4.92 10.32 11.44
CA ASP A 38 -5.96 11.34 11.63
C ASP A 38 -6.85 11.49 10.40
N ILE A 39 -6.32 11.32 9.17
CA ILE A 39 -7.13 11.28 7.94
C ILE A 39 -8.08 10.08 7.93
N PHE A 40 -7.59 8.88 8.25
CA PHE A 40 -8.41 7.67 8.30
C PHE A 40 -9.46 7.71 9.42
N GLU A 41 -9.13 8.31 10.56
CA GLU A 41 -10.04 8.50 11.70
C GLU A 41 -11.00 9.70 11.51
N GLY A 42 -10.88 10.44 10.40
CA GLY A 42 -11.75 11.59 10.09
C GLY A 42 -11.48 12.85 10.91
N LYS A 43 -10.33 12.93 11.57
CA LYS A 43 -9.86 14.09 12.34
C LYS A 43 -9.14 15.13 11.47
N ASP A 44 -8.68 14.72 10.29
CA ASP A 44 -8.04 15.55 9.28
C ASP A 44 -8.73 15.36 7.93
N ASP A 45 -9.20 16.44 7.32
CA ASP A 45 -9.98 16.43 6.08
C ASP A 45 -9.10 16.48 4.81
N ARG A 46 -7.77 16.51 4.98
CA ARG A 46 -6.84 16.46 3.84
C ARG A 46 -6.94 15.14 3.10
N CYS A 47 -6.71 15.22 1.79
CA CYS A 47 -6.69 14.07 0.90
C CYS A 47 -5.34 13.33 1.00
N LEU A 48 -5.38 12.01 1.16
CA LEU A 48 -4.19 11.17 1.08
C LEU A 48 -3.88 10.85 -0.39
N LEU A 49 -2.66 11.16 -0.83
CA LEU A 49 -2.22 10.85 -2.19
C LEU A 49 -1.07 9.85 -2.16
N ILE A 50 -1.38 8.60 -2.52
CA ILE A 50 -0.39 7.53 -2.69
C ILE A 50 0.06 7.55 -4.15
N ILE A 51 1.21 8.14 -4.42
CA ILE A 51 1.64 8.42 -5.80
C ILE A 51 3.10 8.06 -6.02
N GLY A 52 3.38 7.49 -7.18
CA GLY A 52 4.73 7.15 -7.60
C GLY A 52 4.73 6.08 -8.67
N PRO A 53 5.91 5.71 -9.17
CA PRO A 53 6.03 4.79 -10.28
C PRO A 53 5.36 3.43 -9.98
N CYS A 54 4.88 2.77 -11.03
CA CYS A 54 4.28 1.43 -10.93
C CYS A 54 5.23 0.42 -10.24
N SER A 55 6.54 0.57 -10.40
CA SER A 55 7.59 -0.13 -9.66
C SER A 55 8.82 0.74 -9.44
N ALA A 56 9.50 0.46 -8.32
CA ALA A 56 10.81 1.00 -8.02
C ALA A 56 11.90 0.00 -8.45
N ASP A 57 12.29 0.05 -9.73
CA ASP A 57 13.24 -0.90 -10.32
C ASP A 57 14.70 -0.45 -10.23
N HIS A 58 14.93 0.87 -10.21
CA HIS A 58 16.26 1.48 -10.11
C HIS A 58 16.24 2.56 -9.03
N GLU A 59 17.27 2.60 -8.20
CA GLU A 59 17.34 3.52 -7.05
C GLU A 59 17.36 4.99 -7.49
N ASP A 60 18.23 5.36 -8.45
CA ASP A 60 18.44 6.76 -8.83
C ASP A 60 17.20 7.44 -9.45
N PRO A 61 16.49 6.84 -10.44
CA PRO A 61 15.28 7.45 -10.99
C PRO A 61 14.16 7.58 -9.95
N VAL A 62 14.07 6.63 -9.01
CA VAL A 62 13.08 6.67 -7.93
C VAL A 62 13.38 7.84 -7.00
N LEU A 63 14.64 8.04 -6.61
CA LEU A 63 15.02 9.14 -5.75
C LEU A 63 14.85 10.50 -6.42
N ASP A 64 15.24 10.66 -7.70
CA ASP A 64 14.98 11.89 -8.47
C ASP A 64 13.47 12.22 -8.49
N TYR A 65 12.62 11.22 -8.74
CA TYR A 65 11.17 11.39 -8.69
C TYR A 65 10.69 11.87 -7.31
N ILE A 66 11.16 11.24 -6.23
CA ILE A 66 10.72 11.57 -4.87
C ILE A 66 11.23 12.96 -4.45
N HIS A 67 12.43 13.37 -4.88
CA HIS A 67 12.94 14.73 -4.66
C HIS A 67 12.03 15.77 -5.31
N ARG A 68 11.58 15.55 -6.55
CA ARG A 68 10.60 16.42 -7.20
C ARG A 68 9.26 16.41 -6.46
N LEU A 69 8.82 15.23 -6.02
CA LEU A 69 7.58 15.07 -5.27
C LEU A 69 7.58 15.83 -3.94
N ARG A 70 8.74 16.02 -3.31
CA ARG A 70 8.86 16.85 -2.10
C ARG A 70 8.49 18.30 -2.37
N THR A 71 9.00 18.87 -3.46
CA THR A 71 8.66 20.24 -3.85
C THR A 71 7.17 20.41 -4.16
N VAL A 72 6.50 19.33 -4.60
CA VAL A 72 5.05 19.32 -4.81
C VAL A 72 4.33 19.26 -3.47
N GLN A 73 4.74 18.37 -2.55
CA GLN A 73 4.17 18.26 -1.21
C GLN A 73 4.17 19.61 -0.48
N ASP A 74 5.24 20.39 -0.58
CA ASP A 74 5.33 21.71 0.05
C ASP A 74 4.28 22.70 -0.48
N LYS A 75 3.89 22.57 -1.75
CA LYS A 75 2.88 23.45 -2.38
C LYS A 75 1.44 23.08 -2.05
N VAL A 76 1.19 21.83 -1.64
CA VAL A 76 -0.17 21.29 -1.43
C VAL A 76 -0.42 20.82 0.00
N SER A 77 0.50 21.09 0.94
CA SER A 77 0.50 20.50 2.29
C SER A 77 -0.72 20.86 3.13
N ASP A 78 -1.41 21.94 2.80
CA ASP A 78 -2.65 22.37 3.46
C ASP A 78 -3.86 21.50 3.06
N ARG A 79 -3.80 20.81 1.91
CA ARG A 79 -4.91 20.00 1.37
C ARG A 79 -4.58 18.54 1.12
N ILE A 80 -3.31 18.21 0.92
CA ILE A 80 -2.88 16.88 0.47
C ILE A 80 -1.70 16.40 1.29
N VAL A 81 -1.81 15.16 1.77
CA VAL A 81 -0.71 14.41 2.38
C VAL A 81 -0.24 13.37 1.39
N ILE A 82 0.98 13.55 0.88
CA ILE A 82 1.61 12.66 -0.09
C ILE A 82 2.34 11.54 0.66
N VAL A 83 2.08 10.31 0.22
CA VAL A 83 2.81 9.12 0.60
C VAL A 83 3.43 8.53 -0.66
N PRO A 84 4.74 8.71 -0.89
CA PRO A 84 5.37 8.20 -2.10
C PRO A 84 5.21 6.69 -2.21
N ARG A 85 4.83 6.22 -3.39
CA ARG A 85 4.76 4.81 -3.73
C ARG A 85 6.14 4.31 -4.15
N ILE A 86 6.75 3.44 -3.33
CA ILE A 86 7.99 2.74 -3.66
C ILE A 86 7.69 1.25 -3.66
N TYR A 87 7.05 0.76 -4.72
CA TYR A 87 6.70 -0.66 -4.82
C TYR A 87 7.91 -1.43 -5.30
N THR A 88 8.57 -2.11 -4.36
CA THR A 88 9.82 -2.82 -4.62
C THR A 88 9.61 -4.24 -5.15
N ASN A 89 8.35 -4.66 -5.22
CA ASN A 89 7.89 -5.97 -5.61
C ASN A 89 6.97 -5.91 -6.83
N LYS A 90 7.07 -6.90 -7.72
CA LYS A 90 6.16 -7.05 -8.86
C LYS A 90 5.42 -8.40 -8.82
N PRO A 91 4.10 -8.42 -8.58
CA PRO A 91 3.31 -9.64 -8.73
C PRO A 91 3.21 -10.02 -10.23
N ARG A 92 3.74 -11.20 -10.60
CA ARG A 92 3.68 -11.74 -11.97
C ARG A 92 2.65 -12.86 -12.06
N THR A 93 1.71 -12.77 -13.01
CA THR A 93 0.64 -13.77 -13.19
C THR A 93 1.17 -15.18 -13.46
N VAL A 94 2.25 -15.31 -14.23
CA VAL A 94 2.86 -16.59 -14.59
C VAL A 94 4.13 -16.91 -13.78
N GLY A 95 4.48 -16.07 -12.79
CA GLY A 95 5.67 -16.26 -11.97
C GLY A 95 7.03 -16.17 -12.69
N THR A 96 7.04 -15.93 -14.01
CA THR A 96 8.24 -15.77 -14.84
C THR A 96 8.51 -14.31 -15.20
N GLY A 97 9.79 -13.99 -15.44
CA GLY A 97 10.29 -12.64 -15.70
C GLY A 97 10.71 -11.90 -14.43
N TYR A 98 11.17 -10.64 -14.59
CA TYR A 98 11.62 -9.78 -13.50
C TYR A 98 10.54 -9.63 -12.39
N LYS A 99 10.94 -9.87 -11.14
CA LYS A 99 10.07 -9.93 -9.94
C LYS A 99 10.19 -8.71 -9.02
N GLY A 100 10.98 -7.72 -9.41
CA GLY A 100 11.23 -6.51 -8.63
C GLY A 100 12.57 -6.54 -7.88
N MET A 101 12.94 -5.37 -7.36
CA MET A 101 14.20 -5.10 -6.66
C MET A 101 14.44 -6.06 -5.49
N LEU A 102 13.39 -6.52 -4.79
CA LEU A 102 13.53 -7.51 -3.70
C LEU A 102 14.18 -8.83 -4.17
N HIS A 103 13.90 -9.29 -5.38
CA HIS A 103 14.43 -10.57 -5.87
C HIS A 103 15.74 -10.39 -6.63
N GLN A 104 15.85 -9.27 -7.32
CA GLN A 104 16.90 -9.00 -8.29
C GLN A 104 17.11 -7.49 -8.36
N PRO A 105 17.92 -6.91 -7.45
CA PRO A 105 18.21 -5.46 -7.45
C PRO A 105 18.80 -4.94 -8.74
N ASP A 106 19.59 -5.79 -9.39
CA ASP A 106 20.25 -5.52 -10.66
C ASP A 106 19.67 -6.48 -11.70
N PRO A 107 18.83 -5.97 -12.64
CA PRO A 107 18.17 -6.80 -13.65
C PRO A 107 19.14 -7.60 -14.54
N ASP A 108 20.41 -7.19 -14.64
CA ASP A 108 21.44 -7.84 -15.45
C ASP A 108 22.20 -8.94 -14.68
N LYS A 109 21.97 -9.06 -13.36
CA LYS A 109 22.59 -10.09 -12.51
C LYS A 109 21.60 -11.19 -12.12
N PRO A 110 22.06 -12.38 -11.70
CA PRO A 110 21.18 -13.39 -11.11
C PRO A 110 20.43 -12.86 -9.88
N SER A 111 19.30 -13.49 -9.56
CA SER A 111 18.52 -13.17 -8.36
C SER A 111 19.32 -13.44 -7.07
N ASP A 112 19.37 -12.45 -6.18
CA ASP A 112 19.91 -12.57 -4.81
C ASP A 112 18.93 -11.92 -3.82
N MET A 113 18.26 -12.77 -3.04
CA MET A 113 17.28 -12.34 -2.04
C MET A 113 17.88 -11.56 -0.88
N LEU A 114 19.13 -11.85 -0.50
CA LEU A 114 19.79 -11.12 0.57
C LEU A 114 20.07 -9.70 0.10
N GLU A 115 20.72 -9.55 -1.05
CA GLU A 115 21.01 -8.24 -1.62
C GLU A 115 19.72 -7.45 -1.89
N GLY A 116 18.67 -8.14 -2.33
CA GLY A 116 17.33 -7.57 -2.46
C GLY A 116 16.75 -6.97 -1.19
N ILE A 117 16.79 -7.70 -0.06
CA ILE A 117 16.33 -7.18 1.24
C ILE A 117 17.13 -5.94 1.64
N LEU A 118 18.44 -5.94 1.41
CA LEU A 118 19.29 -4.79 1.73
C LEU A 118 19.00 -3.61 0.81
N ALA A 119 18.81 -3.83 -0.49
CA ALA A 119 18.52 -2.81 -1.48
C ALA A 119 17.21 -2.08 -1.17
N ILE A 120 16.11 -2.80 -0.91
CA ILE A 120 14.83 -2.17 -0.56
C ILE A 120 14.95 -1.36 0.74
N ARG A 121 15.73 -1.85 1.72
CA ARG A 121 15.94 -1.14 2.98
C ARG A 121 16.73 0.15 2.77
N ARG A 122 17.76 0.13 1.93
CA ARG A 122 18.56 1.32 1.58
C ARG A 122 17.70 2.36 0.87
N LEU A 123 16.94 1.96 -0.15
CA LEU A 123 16.08 2.88 -0.91
C LEU A 123 15.07 3.60 -0.01
N HIS A 124 14.32 2.86 0.81
CA HIS A 124 13.37 3.48 1.74
C HIS A 124 14.05 4.35 2.81
N LYS A 125 15.25 3.94 3.28
CA LYS A 125 16.03 4.74 4.22
C LYS A 125 16.45 6.07 3.61
N ARG A 126 16.97 6.06 2.38
CA ARG A 126 17.35 7.27 1.64
C ARG A 126 16.17 8.21 1.43
N ALA A 127 15.01 7.67 1.04
CA ALA A 127 13.79 8.47 0.90
C ALA A 127 13.40 9.18 2.22
N ALA A 128 13.61 8.53 3.37
CA ALA A 128 13.34 9.11 4.66
C ALA A 128 14.41 10.13 5.10
N ASP A 129 15.70 9.78 4.99
CA ASP A 129 16.81 10.62 5.44
C ASP A 129 17.02 11.86 4.56
N GLU A 130 16.99 11.70 3.24
CA GLU A 130 17.35 12.76 2.29
C GLU A 130 16.16 13.68 1.98
N ILE A 131 14.93 13.16 2.07
CA ILE A 131 13.73 13.83 1.54
C ILE A 131 12.67 14.05 2.61
N GLY A 132 12.73 13.31 3.72
CA GLY A 132 11.74 13.40 4.79
C GLY A 132 10.41 12.73 4.42
N PHE A 133 10.42 11.73 3.56
CA PHE A 133 9.23 10.92 3.28
C PHE A 133 9.31 9.54 3.92
N THR A 134 8.22 9.16 4.57
CA THR A 134 7.88 7.76 4.80
C THR A 134 6.91 7.30 3.71
N CYS A 135 7.15 6.12 3.18
CA CYS A 135 6.59 5.68 1.90
C CYS A 135 5.52 4.60 2.07
N ALA A 136 4.87 4.28 0.95
CA ALA A 136 3.99 3.13 0.76
C ALA A 136 4.73 2.02 0.03
N ASP A 137 4.48 0.77 0.43
CA ASP A 137 4.86 -0.44 -0.31
C ASP A 137 3.66 -1.38 -0.46
N GLU A 138 3.73 -2.30 -1.41
CA GLU A 138 2.79 -3.41 -1.54
C GLU A 138 3.32 -4.61 -0.75
N MET A 139 2.53 -5.11 0.20
CA MET A 139 2.85 -6.33 0.92
C MET A 139 2.61 -7.53 0.00
N LEU A 140 3.57 -7.82 -0.88
CA LEU A 140 3.55 -9.02 -1.72
C LEU A 140 3.97 -10.28 -0.93
N TYR A 141 4.92 -10.09 0.00
CA TYR A 141 5.35 -11.12 0.94
C TYR A 141 5.18 -10.58 2.35
N PRO A 142 4.21 -11.11 3.13
CA PRO A 142 3.91 -10.58 4.45
C PRO A 142 5.12 -10.55 5.39
N GLU A 143 6.01 -11.53 5.27
CA GLU A 143 7.22 -11.64 6.10
C GLU A 143 8.23 -10.52 5.88
N ASN A 144 8.19 -9.82 4.75
CA ASN A 144 9.16 -8.78 4.42
C ASN A 144 8.82 -7.44 5.07
N HIS A 145 7.55 -7.23 5.45
CA HIS A 145 7.09 -5.99 6.07
C HIS A 145 7.96 -5.58 7.27
N ARG A 146 8.40 -6.54 8.10
CA ARG A 146 9.22 -6.24 9.28
C ARG A 146 10.59 -5.64 8.96
N TYR A 147 11.17 -5.85 7.78
CA TYR A 147 12.42 -5.19 7.40
C TYR A 147 12.24 -3.68 7.23
N LEU A 148 11.05 -3.25 6.81
CA LEU A 148 10.74 -1.86 6.46
C LEU A 148 9.77 -1.17 7.43
N SER A 149 9.31 -1.84 8.49
CA SER A 149 8.21 -1.35 9.34
C SER A 149 8.50 -0.02 10.07
N ASP A 150 9.78 0.33 10.21
CA ASP A 150 10.30 1.59 10.76
C ASP A 150 10.47 2.70 9.70
N LEU A 151 10.11 2.43 8.45
CA LEU A 151 10.22 3.38 7.32
C LEU A 151 8.92 3.51 6.50
N LEU A 152 8.01 2.54 6.59
CA LEU A 152 6.71 2.58 5.92
C LEU A 152 5.67 3.30 6.78
N SER A 153 4.82 4.10 6.14
CA SER A 153 3.65 4.73 6.79
C SER A 153 2.32 4.33 6.15
N TYR A 154 2.36 3.54 5.09
CA TYR A 154 1.19 2.96 4.46
C TYR A 154 1.56 1.61 3.84
N VAL A 155 0.63 0.68 3.79
CA VAL A 155 0.82 -0.58 3.07
C VAL A 155 -0.42 -0.93 2.26
N ALA A 156 -0.23 -1.45 1.05
CA ALA A 156 -1.31 -2.02 0.25
C ALA A 156 -1.22 -3.56 0.22
N VAL A 157 -2.36 -4.23 0.30
CA VAL A 157 -2.51 -5.65 -0.05
C VAL A 157 -3.08 -5.73 -1.46
N GLY A 158 -2.33 -6.38 -2.34
CA GLY A 158 -2.65 -6.51 -3.75
C GLY A 158 -3.95 -7.26 -4.03
N ALA A 159 -4.53 -7.03 -5.20
CA ALA A 159 -5.78 -7.68 -5.63
C ALA A 159 -5.68 -9.21 -5.77
N ARG A 160 -4.46 -9.78 -5.85
CA ARG A 160 -4.24 -11.23 -5.87
C ARG A 160 -4.01 -11.83 -4.49
N SER A 161 -3.73 -10.98 -3.49
CA SER A 161 -3.45 -11.38 -2.11
C SER A 161 -4.57 -10.97 -1.15
N SER A 162 -5.61 -10.29 -1.63
CA SER A 162 -6.76 -9.86 -0.83
C SER A 162 -7.52 -11.05 -0.22
N GLU A 163 -7.41 -12.23 -0.82
CA GLU A 163 -7.97 -13.49 -0.34
C GLU A 163 -7.01 -14.33 0.48
N ASP A 164 -5.72 -14.00 0.45
CA ASP A 164 -4.72 -14.77 1.17
C ASP A 164 -4.82 -14.53 2.67
N GLN A 165 -4.93 -15.62 3.42
CA GLN A 165 -5.10 -15.55 4.86
C GLN A 165 -3.88 -14.93 5.54
N GLN A 166 -2.66 -15.27 5.13
CA GLN A 166 -1.45 -14.74 5.75
C GLN A 166 -1.35 -13.21 5.59
N HIS A 167 -1.76 -12.68 4.45
CA HIS A 167 -1.82 -11.23 4.21
C HIS A 167 -2.85 -10.55 5.13
N ARG A 168 -4.06 -11.12 5.25
CA ARG A 168 -5.11 -10.60 6.13
C ARG A 168 -4.66 -10.54 7.60
N LEU A 169 -4.06 -11.64 8.07
CA LEU A 169 -3.58 -11.75 9.45
C LEU A 169 -2.40 -10.82 9.73
N THR A 170 -1.49 -10.66 8.76
CA THR A 170 -0.37 -9.73 8.90
C THR A 170 -0.85 -8.27 8.88
N ALA A 171 -1.81 -7.92 8.02
CA ALA A 171 -2.42 -6.59 7.96
C ALA A 171 -3.07 -6.15 9.29
N ALA A 172 -3.55 -7.11 10.10
CA ALA A 172 -4.04 -6.86 11.45
C ALA A 172 -2.97 -6.43 12.47
N GLY A 173 -1.68 -6.61 12.15
CA GLY A 173 -0.56 -6.36 13.04
C GLY A 173 0.45 -5.31 12.57
N VAL A 174 0.26 -4.67 11.39
CA VAL A 174 1.27 -3.72 10.84
C VAL A 174 1.34 -2.37 11.55
N GLY A 175 0.29 -1.98 12.30
CA GLY A 175 0.28 -0.73 13.10
C GLY A 175 0.14 0.59 12.32
N ILE A 176 0.15 0.53 10.99
CA ILE A 176 -0.07 1.62 10.03
C ILE A 176 -1.32 1.32 9.18
N PRO A 177 -1.89 2.30 8.44
CA PRO A 177 -2.99 2.03 7.51
C PRO A 177 -2.64 0.95 6.49
N ALA A 178 -3.58 0.02 6.32
CA ALA A 178 -3.46 -1.12 5.40
C ALA A 178 -4.64 -1.12 4.42
N GLY A 179 -4.36 -0.82 3.15
CA GLY A 179 -5.40 -0.81 2.12
C GLY A 179 -5.57 -2.17 1.46
N MET A 180 -6.77 -2.72 1.51
CA MET A 180 -7.14 -4.01 0.94
C MET A 180 -7.77 -3.78 -0.43
N LYS A 181 -7.08 -4.15 -1.52
CA LYS A 181 -7.64 -4.06 -2.86
C LYS A 181 -8.81 -5.02 -3.03
N ASN A 182 -9.84 -4.63 -3.80
CA ASN A 182 -10.78 -5.59 -4.33
C ASN A 182 -10.05 -6.63 -5.21
N PRO A 183 -10.49 -7.90 -5.21
CA PRO A 183 -9.86 -8.92 -6.03
C PRO A 183 -9.98 -8.57 -7.51
N THR A 184 -9.17 -9.22 -8.36
CA THR A 184 -9.15 -8.92 -9.79
C THR A 184 -10.50 -9.16 -10.47
N GLY A 185 -11.33 -10.06 -9.93
CA GLY A 185 -12.70 -10.31 -10.41
C GLY A 185 -13.76 -9.32 -9.90
N GLY A 186 -13.40 -8.41 -8.98
CA GLY A 186 -14.29 -7.30 -8.55
C GLY A 186 -15.20 -7.59 -7.37
N ASP A 187 -15.17 -8.80 -6.80
CA ASP A 187 -16.03 -9.15 -5.67
C ASP A 187 -15.72 -8.29 -4.43
N LEU A 188 -16.61 -7.33 -4.16
CA LEU A 188 -16.49 -6.43 -3.01
C LEU A 188 -16.69 -7.18 -1.67
N SER A 189 -17.43 -8.29 -1.65
CA SER A 189 -17.61 -9.08 -0.42
C SER A 189 -16.30 -9.67 0.07
N VAL A 190 -15.46 -10.12 -0.87
CA VAL A 190 -14.10 -10.60 -0.60
C VAL A 190 -13.22 -9.51 -0.02
N MET A 191 -13.26 -8.30 -0.61
CA MET A 191 -12.54 -7.14 -0.07
C MET A 191 -12.99 -6.82 1.35
N MET A 192 -14.29 -6.79 1.60
CA MET A 192 -14.85 -6.51 2.92
C MET A 192 -14.48 -7.58 3.94
N ASN A 193 -14.49 -8.86 3.56
CA ASN A 193 -14.02 -9.95 4.44
C ASN A 193 -12.53 -9.80 4.79
N SER A 194 -11.73 -9.30 3.83
CA SER A 194 -10.33 -8.98 4.04
C SER A 194 -10.15 -7.86 5.08
N ILE A 195 -10.97 -6.82 5.01
CA ILE A 195 -10.99 -5.72 5.98
C ILE A 195 -11.45 -6.21 7.35
N ILE A 196 -12.53 -6.99 7.44
CA ILE A 196 -12.98 -7.60 8.71
C ILE A 196 -11.86 -8.39 9.37
N ALA A 197 -11.17 -9.24 8.59
CA ALA A 197 -10.05 -10.01 9.11
C ALA A 197 -8.93 -9.07 9.59
N ALA A 198 -8.56 -8.07 8.81
CA ALA A 198 -7.52 -7.11 9.21
C ALA A 198 -7.91 -6.26 10.43
N GLN A 199 -9.18 -5.94 10.66
CA GLN A 199 -9.62 -5.20 11.85
C GLN A 199 -9.73 -6.08 13.12
N SER A 200 -9.65 -7.41 12.98
CA SER A 200 -9.82 -8.38 14.07
C SER A 200 -8.48 -8.81 14.69
N SER A 201 -8.50 -9.24 15.96
CA SER A 201 -7.33 -9.82 16.63
C SER A 201 -7.14 -11.27 16.22
N HIS A 202 -5.88 -11.69 16.01
CA HIS A 202 -5.55 -13.05 15.60
C HIS A 202 -4.31 -13.58 16.31
N THR A 203 -4.22 -14.90 16.46
CA THR A 203 -2.98 -15.62 16.78
C THR A 203 -2.57 -16.45 15.56
N PHE A 204 -1.34 -16.28 15.06
CA PHE A 204 -0.90 -16.92 13.82
C PHE A 204 0.63 -17.11 13.75
N LEU A 205 1.07 -17.99 12.85
CA LEU A 205 2.49 -18.21 12.57
C LEU A 205 3.02 -17.09 11.68
N TYR A 206 4.08 -16.42 12.11
CA TYR A 206 4.76 -15.39 11.32
C TYR A 206 6.26 -15.47 11.53
N ARG A 207 7.02 -15.76 10.46
CA ARG A 207 8.48 -15.91 10.50
C ARG A 207 8.98 -16.91 11.55
N GLY A 208 8.26 -18.01 11.74
CA GLY A 208 8.60 -19.05 12.73
C GLY A 208 8.20 -18.72 14.17
N TRP A 209 7.48 -17.62 14.41
CA TRP A 209 6.97 -17.23 15.73
C TRP A 209 5.46 -17.37 15.79
N GLU A 210 4.93 -17.74 16.96
CA GLU A 210 3.54 -17.48 17.31
C GLU A 210 3.40 -15.97 17.58
N VAL A 211 2.52 -15.30 16.84
CA VAL A 211 2.27 -13.86 16.96
C VAL A 211 0.80 -13.62 17.25
N LYS A 212 0.52 -12.74 18.21
CA LYS A 212 -0.83 -12.19 18.46
C LYS A 212 -0.91 -10.76 17.94
N SER A 213 -1.79 -10.49 16.98
CA SER A 213 -2.10 -9.15 16.50
C SER A 213 -3.32 -8.57 17.23
N PRO A 214 -3.37 -7.25 17.49
CA PRO A 214 -4.52 -6.62 18.15
C PRO A 214 -5.70 -6.34 17.20
N GLY A 215 -5.50 -6.48 15.89
CA GLY A 215 -6.39 -5.92 14.88
C GLY A 215 -5.96 -4.50 14.47
N ASN A 216 -6.29 -4.13 13.24
CA ASN A 216 -5.92 -2.85 12.65
C ASN A 216 -7.16 -2.04 12.26
N PRO A 217 -7.62 -1.08 13.09
CA PRO A 217 -8.81 -0.27 12.79
C PRO A 217 -8.60 0.71 11.62
N LEU A 218 -7.39 0.80 11.06
CA LEU A 218 -7.06 1.60 9.88
C LEU A 218 -7.03 0.74 8.59
N ALA A 219 -7.40 -0.54 8.69
CA ALA A 219 -7.58 -1.38 7.51
C ALA A 219 -8.82 -0.91 6.73
N HIS A 220 -8.64 -0.69 5.42
CA HIS A 220 -9.64 -0.02 4.59
C HIS A 220 -9.65 -0.56 3.15
N ALA A 221 -10.57 -0.07 2.33
CA ALA A 221 -10.78 -0.52 0.96
C ALA A 221 -9.88 0.24 -0.02
N ILE A 222 -9.38 -0.47 -1.04
CA ILE A 222 -8.84 0.14 -2.25
C ILE A 222 -9.67 -0.33 -3.46
N LEU A 223 -10.34 0.62 -4.12
CA LEU A 223 -11.11 0.35 -5.34
C LEU A 223 -10.24 0.53 -6.56
N ARG A 224 -10.08 -0.52 -7.37
CA ARG A 224 -9.10 -0.60 -8.47
C ARG A 224 -9.66 -1.11 -9.80
N GLY A 225 -10.97 -1.11 -9.93
CA GLY A 225 -11.72 -1.74 -11.00
C GLY A 225 -11.60 -3.26 -10.95
N TYR A 226 -12.10 -3.92 -11.97
CA TYR A 226 -12.02 -5.38 -12.09
C TYR A 226 -11.98 -5.83 -13.54
N VAL A 227 -11.71 -7.11 -13.73
CA VAL A 227 -11.73 -7.77 -15.02
C VAL A 227 -12.86 -8.80 -14.99
N ASP A 228 -13.78 -8.70 -15.94
CA ASP A 228 -14.86 -9.67 -16.05
C ASP A 228 -14.37 -11.02 -16.60
N LYS A 229 -15.26 -12.01 -16.66
CA LYS A 229 -14.96 -13.35 -17.19
C LYS A 229 -14.53 -13.37 -18.67
N PHE A 230 -14.71 -12.27 -19.39
CA PHE A 230 -14.31 -12.11 -20.80
C PHE A 230 -13.01 -11.32 -20.96
N GLY A 231 -12.39 -10.86 -19.87
CA GLY A 231 -11.15 -10.09 -19.92
C GLY A 231 -11.35 -8.59 -20.08
N ASN A 232 -12.59 -8.08 -20.01
CA ASN A 232 -12.85 -6.64 -20.12
C ASN A 232 -12.59 -5.95 -18.80
N ASN A 233 -11.96 -4.78 -18.85
CA ASN A 233 -11.77 -3.94 -17.67
C ASN A 233 -13.05 -3.16 -17.39
N HIS A 234 -13.47 -3.18 -16.13
CA HIS A 234 -14.60 -2.41 -15.63
C HIS A 234 -14.14 -1.51 -14.48
N PRO A 235 -14.50 -0.22 -14.50
CA PRO A 235 -14.25 0.66 -13.37
C PRO A 235 -15.21 0.36 -12.22
N ASN A 236 -14.79 0.70 -11.00
CA ASN A 236 -15.63 0.65 -9.79
C ASN A 236 -15.40 1.88 -8.89
N TYR A 237 -15.20 3.06 -9.48
CA TYR A 237 -14.99 4.32 -8.77
C TYR A 237 -16.16 5.30 -8.88
N HIS A 238 -17.22 4.95 -9.62
CA HIS A 238 -18.32 5.86 -9.87
C HIS A 238 -19.15 6.06 -8.61
N PHE A 239 -20.04 7.05 -8.65
CA PHE A 239 -20.86 7.44 -7.50
C PHE A 239 -21.60 6.25 -6.88
N GLU A 240 -22.24 5.42 -7.71
CA GLU A 240 -23.01 4.25 -7.27
C GLU A 240 -22.13 3.16 -6.63
N ASP A 241 -20.90 2.99 -7.11
CA ASP A 241 -19.93 2.05 -6.53
C ASP A 241 -19.50 2.52 -5.13
N LEU A 242 -19.24 3.82 -4.98
CA LEU A 242 -18.84 4.42 -3.71
C LEU A 242 -19.97 4.35 -2.68
N GLU A 243 -21.21 4.64 -3.07
CA GLU A 243 -22.41 4.49 -2.24
C GLU A 243 -22.64 3.03 -1.83
N LEU A 244 -22.41 2.08 -2.74
CA LEU A 244 -22.47 0.65 -2.41
C LEU A 244 -21.42 0.28 -1.36
N VAL A 245 -20.18 0.73 -1.53
CA VAL A 245 -19.09 0.49 -0.58
C VAL A 245 -19.40 1.11 0.78
N HIS A 246 -19.93 2.34 0.82
CA HIS A 246 -20.39 2.99 2.04
C HIS A 246 -21.38 2.10 2.81
N ARG A 247 -22.44 1.63 2.14
CA ARG A 247 -23.46 0.76 2.74
C ARG A 247 -22.88 -0.57 3.23
N LEU A 248 -21.92 -1.15 2.50
CA LEU A 248 -21.24 -2.38 2.92
C LEU A 248 -20.43 -2.19 4.21
N TYR A 249 -19.80 -1.02 4.39
CA TYR A 249 -19.12 -0.67 5.64
C TYR A 249 -20.12 -0.60 6.81
N GLU A 250 -21.24 0.10 6.62
CA GLU A 250 -22.28 0.25 7.65
C GLU A 250 -22.89 -1.10 8.06
N GLN A 251 -23.28 -1.91 7.08
CA GLN A 251 -23.86 -3.24 7.31
C GLN A 251 -22.94 -4.16 8.11
N LYS A 252 -21.62 -4.01 7.96
CA LYS A 252 -20.62 -4.83 8.63
C LYS A 252 -20.10 -4.22 9.93
N GLY A 253 -20.51 -2.99 10.28
CA GLY A 253 -20.06 -2.30 11.50
C GLY A 253 -18.55 -2.08 11.55
N LEU A 254 -17.91 -1.90 10.39
CA LEU A 254 -16.45 -1.74 10.29
C LEU A 254 -16.01 -0.35 10.76
N LYS A 255 -14.88 -0.29 11.48
CA LYS A 255 -14.33 0.96 12.02
C LYS A 255 -13.73 1.82 10.91
N ASN A 256 -13.79 3.13 11.09
CA ASN A 256 -13.19 4.14 10.22
C ASN A 256 -13.47 3.90 8.71
N PRO A 257 -14.74 3.88 8.26
CA PRO A 257 -15.08 3.65 6.86
C PRO A 257 -14.23 4.53 5.93
N SER A 258 -13.42 3.87 5.10
CA SER A 258 -12.41 4.56 4.30
C SER A 258 -12.20 3.86 2.95
N VAL A 259 -12.01 4.66 1.92
CA VAL A 259 -11.67 4.21 0.56
C VAL A 259 -10.51 5.04 0.03
N ILE A 260 -9.52 4.34 -0.53
CA ILE A 260 -8.59 4.91 -1.49
C ILE A 260 -9.01 4.46 -2.88
N VAL A 261 -9.15 5.39 -3.82
CA VAL A 261 -9.45 5.06 -5.21
C VAL A 261 -8.15 4.96 -6.01
N ASP A 262 -7.85 3.77 -6.52
CA ASP A 262 -6.77 3.54 -7.48
C ASP A 262 -7.24 4.03 -8.86
N THR A 263 -6.62 5.08 -9.37
CA THR A 263 -7.04 5.72 -10.62
C THR A 263 -6.50 5.00 -11.85
N ASN A 264 -5.63 4.00 -11.69
CA ASN A 264 -5.02 3.26 -12.80
C ASN A 264 -5.70 1.90 -12.97
N HIS A 265 -4.94 0.88 -13.35
CA HIS A 265 -5.36 -0.50 -13.46
C HIS A 265 -6.66 -0.65 -14.25
N SER A 266 -7.62 -1.42 -13.73
CA SER A 266 -8.87 -1.68 -14.42
C SER A 266 -9.82 -0.48 -14.37
N ASN A 267 -9.66 0.43 -13.40
CA ASN A 267 -10.38 1.70 -13.38
C ASN A 267 -10.06 2.59 -14.59
N SER A 268 -8.80 2.63 -15.00
CA SER A 268 -8.37 3.34 -16.22
C SER A 268 -8.53 2.56 -17.52
N GLY A 269 -8.97 1.29 -17.46
CA GLY A 269 -8.85 0.40 -18.62
C GLY A 269 -7.41 0.21 -19.10
N LYS A 270 -6.42 0.37 -18.19
CA LYS A 270 -4.98 0.41 -18.45
C LYS A 270 -4.51 1.59 -19.32
N GLN A 271 -5.23 2.71 -19.29
CA GLN A 271 -4.89 3.93 -20.01
C GLN A 271 -4.38 5.00 -19.03
N TYR A 272 -3.05 5.22 -18.99
CA TYR A 272 -2.43 6.07 -17.96
C TYR A 272 -2.93 7.53 -17.95
N ASN A 273 -3.40 8.04 -19.09
CA ASN A 273 -3.93 9.39 -19.27
C ASN A 273 -5.29 9.60 -18.59
N GLU A 274 -6.03 8.53 -18.32
CA GLU A 274 -7.36 8.58 -17.68
C GLU A 274 -7.29 8.90 -16.18
N GLN A 275 -6.15 8.67 -15.55
CA GLN A 275 -5.99 8.80 -14.10
C GLN A 275 -6.42 10.18 -13.56
N SER A 276 -6.05 11.25 -14.27
CA SER A 276 -6.42 12.61 -13.89
C SER A 276 -7.91 12.89 -14.05
N ARG A 277 -8.56 12.29 -15.06
CA ARG A 277 -10.02 12.38 -15.26
C ARG A 277 -10.75 11.66 -14.14
N ILE A 278 -10.31 10.43 -13.81
CA ILE A 278 -10.90 9.61 -12.74
C ILE A 278 -10.81 10.33 -11.39
N ALA A 279 -9.66 10.92 -11.06
CA ALA A 279 -9.51 11.70 -9.84
C ALA A 279 -10.51 12.87 -9.77
N LYS A 280 -10.71 13.60 -10.87
CA LYS A 280 -11.68 14.71 -10.94
C LYS A 280 -13.12 14.23 -10.77
N ASP A 281 -13.46 13.08 -11.36
CA ASP A 281 -14.79 12.48 -11.27
C ASP A 281 -15.13 12.10 -9.81
N VAL A 282 -14.22 11.41 -9.14
CA VAL A 282 -14.40 11.07 -7.71
C VAL A 282 -14.43 12.31 -6.81
N MET A 283 -13.63 13.34 -7.12
CA MET A 283 -13.70 14.61 -6.39
C MET A 283 -15.05 15.31 -6.60
N HIS A 284 -15.68 15.16 -7.77
CA HIS A 284 -17.05 15.62 -7.99
C HIS A 284 -18.04 14.86 -7.10
N SER A 285 -17.94 13.53 -7.02
CA SER A 285 -18.75 12.69 -6.12
C SER A 285 -18.61 13.12 -4.66
N ARG A 286 -17.38 13.35 -4.18
CA ARG A 286 -17.13 13.89 -2.82
C ARG A 286 -17.80 15.25 -2.60
N LYS A 287 -17.83 16.11 -3.61
CA LYS A 287 -18.43 17.45 -3.49
C LYS A 287 -19.95 17.39 -3.30
N ILE A 288 -20.62 16.40 -3.91
CA ILE A 288 -22.09 16.33 -3.95
C ILE A 288 -22.70 15.37 -2.91
N SER A 289 -21.90 14.47 -2.31
CA SER A 289 -22.33 13.52 -1.28
C SER A 289 -21.45 13.62 -0.03
N PRO A 290 -22.00 14.06 1.13
CA PRO A 290 -21.29 14.06 2.41
C PRO A 290 -20.78 12.67 2.83
N GLU A 291 -21.54 11.62 2.51
CA GLU A 291 -21.20 10.23 2.78
C GLU A 291 -19.94 9.82 2.01
N ILE A 292 -19.90 10.12 0.70
CA ILE A 292 -18.73 9.90 -0.14
C ILE A 292 -17.56 10.80 0.28
N HIS A 293 -17.83 12.05 0.67
CA HIS A 293 -16.79 12.96 1.17
C HIS A 293 -16.06 12.37 2.37
N SER A 294 -16.82 11.81 3.31
CA SER A 294 -16.31 11.14 4.50
C SER A 294 -15.62 9.81 4.16
N LEU A 295 -16.18 9.02 3.24
CA LEU A 295 -15.66 7.71 2.86
C LEU A 295 -14.33 7.79 2.11
N VAL A 296 -14.23 8.64 1.08
CA VAL A 296 -13.06 8.68 0.19
C VAL A 296 -11.96 9.51 0.83
N LYS A 297 -10.94 8.83 1.35
CA LYS A 297 -9.77 9.45 2.00
C LYS A 297 -8.71 9.89 1.01
N GLY A 298 -8.75 9.38 -0.23
CA GLY A 298 -7.92 9.89 -1.31
C GLY A 298 -7.65 8.90 -2.42
N PHE A 299 -6.47 9.00 -3.04
CA PHE A 299 -6.17 8.40 -4.33
C PHE A 299 -4.86 7.61 -4.35
N MET A 300 -4.82 6.60 -5.20
CA MET A 300 -3.60 5.92 -5.62
C MET A 300 -3.36 6.18 -7.11
N ILE A 301 -2.19 6.73 -7.46
CA ILE A 301 -1.82 7.17 -8.82
C ILE A 301 -0.46 6.57 -9.20
N GLU A 302 -0.33 6.12 -10.45
CA GLU A 302 0.94 5.68 -11.07
C GLU A 302 1.51 6.69 -12.07
#